data_AF-M7TSW1-F1
#
_entry.id   AF-M7TSW1-F1
#
_cell.length_a   1.000
_cell.length_b   1.000
_cell.length_c   1.000
_cell.angle_alpha   90.00
_cell.angle_beta   90.00
_cell.angle_gamma   90.00
#
_symmetry.space_group_name_H-M   'P 1'
#
loop_
_entity.id
_entity.type
_entity.pdbx_description
1 polymer ?
#
loop_
_entity_poly.entity_id
_entity_poly.type
_entity_poly.pdbx_seq_one_letter_code
_entity_poly.pdbx_strand_id
1 'polypeptide(L)'
;MIEADHPVFSNSVPHVPGLIGIPLVFHRVGTQSIHQFELDNQIVTYLNINAATGFAPPEWQSHVGTVIVARKDKKSLLPQHLEGVWMYCDRILDIFGNGNGAPTQLYNRKAFETWWEDYCANEKRIRLGTGGEKDPDDWRAVRSPYEM
;
A
#
# COMPACT_ATOMS: atom_id res chain seq x y z
N MET A 1 -11.90 -14.04 -4.05
CA MET A 1 -10.50 -14.53 -4.08
C MET A 1 -10.02 -14.32 -5.51
N ILE A 2 -8.79 -13.89 -5.72
CA ILE A 2 -8.24 -13.70 -7.08
C ILE A 2 -7.77 -15.07 -7.58
N GLU A 3 -8.18 -15.45 -8.79
CA GLU A 3 -7.79 -16.72 -9.41
C GLU A 3 -6.27 -16.85 -9.54
N ALA A 4 -5.73 -18.06 -9.35
CA ALA A 4 -4.29 -18.27 -9.23
C ALA A 4 -3.47 -17.94 -10.50
N ASP A 5 -4.13 -17.94 -11.66
CA ASP A 5 -3.60 -17.61 -12.98
C ASP A 5 -3.89 -16.15 -13.40
N HIS A 6 -4.51 -15.36 -12.52
CA HIS A 6 -4.83 -13.97 -12.82
C HIS A 6 -3.56 -13.17 -13.16
N PRO A 7 -3.56 -12.33 -14.22
CA PRO A 7 -2.38 -11.66 -14.73
C PRO A 7 -1.69 -10.72 -13.73
N VAL A 8 -2.39 -10.28 -12.67
CA VAL A 8 -1.81 -9.48 -11.59
C VAL A 8 -0.54 -10.10 -10.98
N PHE A 9 -0.46 -11.43 -10.89
CA PHE A 9 0.67 -12.11 -10.27
C PHE A 9 1.95 -12.09 -11.14
N SER A 10 1.83 -11.76 -12.42
CA SER A 10 2.97 -11.58 -13.33
C SER A 10 3.60 -10.19 -13.21
N ASN A 11 2.93 -9.23 -12.57
CA ASN A 11 3.42 -7.85 -12.47
C ASN A 11 4.61 -7.73 -11.50
N SER A 12 5.39 -6.67 -11.67
CA SER A 12 6.51 -6.32 -10.79
C SER A 12 6.02 -5.75 -9.46
N VAL A 13 6.79 -6.02 -8.40
CA VAL A 13 6.57 -5.38 -7.10
C VAL A 13 7.13 -3.95 -7.17
N PRO A 14 6.41 -2.92 -6.72
CA PRO A 14 6.94 -1.56 -6.72
C PRO A 14 8.10 -1.38 -5.73
N HIS A 15 8.89 -0.31 -5.91
CA HIS A 15 10.13 -0.09 -5.18
C HIS A 15 9.96 -0.12 -3.65
N VAL A 16 9.15 0.79 -3.09
CA VAL A 16 9.02 0.90 -1.62
C VAL A 16 8.41 -0.36 -0.99
N PRO A 17 7.27 -0.92 -1.46
CA PRO A 17 6.76 -2.19 -0.97
C PRO A 17 7.78 -3.33 -1.02
N GLY A 18 8.56 -3.41 -2.10
CA GLY A 18 9.63 -4.40 -2.24
C GLY A 18 10.75 -4.23 -1.21
N LEU A 19 11.17 -2.99 -0.94
CA LEU A 19 12.24 -2.66 0.01
C LEU A 19 11.85 -2.96 1.47
N ILE A 20 10.58 -2.77 1.83
CA ILE A 20 10.07 -3.14 3.16
C ILE A 20 9.73 -4.63 3.26
N GLY A 21 9.65 -5.36 2.14
CA GLY A 21 9.40 -6.80 2.13
C GLY A 21 7.92 -7.19 2.10
N ILE A 22 7.04 -6.29 1.64
CA ILE A 22 5.61 -6.58 1.42
C ILE A 22 5.36 -6.60 -0.10
N PRO A 23 5.26 -7.79 -0.71
CA PRO A 23 5.33 -7.93 -2.16
C PRO A 23 3.98 -7.63 -2.84
N LEU A 24 3.51 -6.38 -2.78
CA LEU A 24 2.26 -5.97 -3.44
C LEU A 24 2.42 -5.94 -4.96
N VAL A 25 1.37 -6.34 -5.67
CA VAL A 25 1.25 -6.27 -7.14
C VAL A 25 -0.12 -5.69 -7.51
N PHE A 26 -0.16 -4.96 -8.62
CA PHE A 26 -1.29 -4.12 -9.02
C PHE A 26 -1.68 -4.39 -10.46
N HIS A 27 -2.97 -4.50 -10.75
CA HIS A 27 -3.49 -4.68 -12.10
C HIS A 27 -4.68 -3.74 -12.34
N ARG A 28 -4.61 -2.91 -13.39
CA ARG A 28 -5.72 -2.01 -13.76
C ARG A 28 -6.82 -2.79 -14.44
N VAL A 29 -8.06 -2.51 -14.05
CA VAL A 29 -9.25 -3.15 -14.64
C VAL A 29 -9.72 -2.40 -15.89
N GLY A 30 -9.29 -1.15 -16.08
CA GLY A 30 -9.67 -0.33 -17.25
C GLY A 30 -10.98 0.43 -17.06
N THR A 31 -11.14 1.13 -15.93
CA THR A 31 -12.32 1.95 -15.63
C THR A 31 -12.39 3.16 -16.55
N GLN A 32 -13.58 3.41 -17.10
CA GLN A 32 -13.85 4.60 -17.91
C GLN A 32 -14.66 5.62 -17.10
N SER A 33 -14.28 6.89 -17.17
CA SER A 33 -15.10 8.01 -16.73
C SER A 33 -14.99 9.15 -17.75
N ILE A 34 -16.08 9.93 -17.87
CA ILE A 34 -16.10 11.19 -18.62
C ILE A 34 -15.28 12.29 -17.93
N HIS A 35 -15.02 12.13 -16.64
CA HIS A 35 -14.30 13.08 -15.80
C HIS A 35 -12.99 12.45 -15.34
N GLN A 36 -11.90 12.96 -15.90
CA GLN A 36 -10.55 12.46 -15.69
C GLN A 36 -10.13 12.36 -14.21
N PHE A 37 -10.52 13.33 -13.38
CA PHE A 37 -10.22 13.35 -11.94
C PHE A 37 -10.90 12.20 -11.16
N GLU A 38 -12.00 11.63 -11.66
CA GLU A 38 -12.66 10.49 -11.02
C GLU A 38 -11.85 9.20 -11.16
N LEU A 39 -10.87 9.19 -12.05
CA LEU A 39 -9.96 8.08 -12.26
C LEU A 39 -8.68 8.22 -11.43
N ASP A 40 -8.50 9.29 -10.66
CA ASP A 40 -7.33 9.40 -9.79
C ASP A 40 -7.43 8.41 -8.62
N ASN A 41 -6.34 7.69 -8.37
CA ASN A 41 -6.26 6.69 -7.32
C ASN A 41 -4.99 6.93 -6.50
N GLN A 42 -5.07 7.92 -5.61
CA GLN A 42 -3.94 8.40 -4.82
C GLN A 42 -3.26 7.27 -4.03
N ILE A 43 -4.05 6.33 -3.48
CA ILE A 43 -3.53 5.17 -2.75
C ILE A 43 -2.55 4.39 -3.62
N VAL A 44 -2.94 4.02 -4.84
CA VAL A 44 -2.07 3.23 -5.73
C VAL A 44 -0.92 4.07 -6.27
N THR A 45 -1.13 5.37 -6.51
CA THR A 45 -0.04 6.30 -6.84
C THR A 45 1.04 6.26 -5.75
N TYR A 46 0.68 6.37 -4.48
CA TYR A 46 1.62 6.38 -3.36
C TYR A 46 2.32 5.03 -3.19
N LEU A 47 1.59 3.93 -3.37
CA LEU A 47 2.17 2.58 -3.34
C LEU A 47 3.19 2.32 -4.45
N ASN A 48 3.16 3.11 -5.54
CA ASN A 48 4.06 2.97 -6.68
C ASN A 48 5.21 3.98 -6.70
N ILE A 49 5.41 4.76 -5.65
CA ILE A 49 6.48 5.77 -5.62
C ILE A 49 7.87 5.13 -5.76
N ASN A 50 8.74 5.83 -6.47
CA ASN A 50 10.14 5.47 -6.57
C ASN A 50 10.90 5.97 -5.33
N ALA A 51 11.59 5.06 -4.65
CA ALA A 51 12.33 5.35 -3.42
C ALA A 51 13.40 6.45 -3.55
N ALA A 52 13.96 6.70 -4.73
CA ALA A 52 14.97 7.73 -4.91
C ALA A 52 14.37 9.12 -5.16
N THR A 53 13.18 9.19 -5.77
CA THR A 53 12.62 10.46 -6.27
C THR A 53 11.32 10.88 -5.60
N GLY A 54 10.61 9.95 -4.94
CA GLY A 54 9.28 10.18 -4.39
C GLY A 54 8.17 10.17 -5.43
N PHE A 55 8.47 10.09 -6.73
CA PHE A 55 7.44 10.08 -7.77
C PHE A 55 7.05 8.66 -8.19
N ALA A 56 5.76 8.44 -8.40
CA ALA A 56 5.28 7.26 -9.10
C ALA A 56 5.66 7.30 -10.58
N PRO A 57 5.83 6.16 -11.27
CA PRO A 57 5.94 6.13 -12.73
C PRO A 57 4.75 6.81 -13.41
N PRO A 58 4.93 7.43 -14.61
CA PRO A 58 3.90 8.23 -15.27
C PRO A 58 2.54 7.54 -15.38
N GLU A 59 2.53 6.24 -15.67
CA GLU A 59 1.31 5.47 -15.77
C GLU A 59 0.50 5.57 -14.47
N TRP A 60 1.13 5.51 -13.30
CA TRP A 60 0.52 5.51 -11.95
C TRP A 60 0.28 6.90 -11.36
N GLN A 61 0.61 7.99 -12.05
CA GLN A 61 0.49 9.34 -11.49
C GLN A 61 -0.93 9.92 -11.55
N SER A 62 -1.70 9.60 -12.59
CA SER A 62 -3.05 10.13 -12.81
C SER A 62 -3.86 9.15 -13.64
N HIS A 63 -5.19 9.30 -13.65
CA HIS A 63 -6.08 8.49 -14.49
C HIS A 63 -5.89 6.97 -14.33
N VAL A 64 -5.62 6.55 -13.09
CA VAL A 64 -5.26 5.17 -12.76
C VAL A 64 -6.47 4.24 -12.83
N GLY A 65 -7.64 4.73 -12.41
CA GLY A 65 -8.91 4.01 -12.35
C GLY A 65 -8.94 2.94 -11.25
N THR A 66 -9.80 1.94 -11.45
CA THR A 66 -9.93 0.80 -10.54
C THR A 66 -8.77 -0.15 -10.71
N VAL A 67 -8.20 -0.57 -9.57
CA VAL A 67 -7.02 -1.42 -9.50
C VAL A 67 -7.32 -2.63 -8.62
N ILE A 68 -7.00 -3.81 -9.13
CA ILE A 68 -6.88 -5.03 -8.35
C ILE A 68 -5.51 -5.02 -7.68
N VAL A 69 -5.48 -5.24 -6.37
CA VAL A 69 -4.26 -5.41 -5.58
C VAL A 69 -4.20 -6.82 -5.01
N ALA A 70 -3.00 -7.41 -5.04
CA ALA A 70 -2.72 -8.71 -4.47
C ALA A 70 -1.32 -8.75 -3.88
N ARG A 71 -1.00 -9.78 -3.11
CA ARG A 71 0.39 -10.12 -2.80
C ARG A 71 0.94 -11.08 -3.84
N LYS A 72 2.15 -10.84 -4.33
CA LYS A 72 2.83 -11.67 -5.33
C LYS A 72 3.08 -13.09 -4.84
N ASP A 73 3.30 -13.25 -3.54
CA ASP A 73 3.46 -14.54 -2.86
C ASP A 73 2.13 -15.30 -2.65
N LYS A 74 1.00 -14.74 -3.12
CA LYS A 74 -0.35 -15.30 -3.02
C LYS A 74 -0.85 -15.50 -1.59
N LYS A 75 -0.17 -14.94 -0.59
CA LYS A 75 -0.68 -14.90 0.79
C LYS A 75 -1.85 -13.94 0.91
N SER A 76 -2.63 -14.11 1.97
CA SER A 76 -3.75 -13.22 2.27
C SER A 76 -3.27 -11.79 2.47
N LEU A 77 -4.04 -10.86 1.92
CA LEU A 77 -3.88 -9.42 2.09
C LEU A 77 -5.13 -8.89 2.77
N LEU A 78 -4.99 -8.42 4.01
CA LEU A 78 -6.09 -7.78 4.72
C LEU A 78 -6.18 -6.29 4.31
N PRO A 79 -7.38 -5.67 4.36
CA PRO A 79 -7.53 -4.24 4.09
C PRO A 79 -6.57 -3.36 4.91
N GLN A 80 -6.34 -3.71 6.17
CA GLN A 80 -5.45 -3.00 7.09
C GLN A 80 -3.97 -3.12 6.68
N HIS A 81 -3.58 -4.24 6.07
CA HIS A 81 -2.23 -4.39 5.51
C HIS A 81 -2.02 -3.43 4.36
N LEU A 82 -3.00 -3.33 3.45
CA LEU A 82 -2.96 -2.36 2.37
C LEU A 82 -2.92 -0.93 2.95
N GLU A 83 -3.74 -0.68 3.98
CA GLU A 83 -3.80 0.61 4.67
C GLU A 83 -2.44 1.04 5.21
N GLY A 84 -1.82 0.21 6.06
CA GLY A 84 -0.55 0.60 6.64
C GLY A 84 0.58 0.73 5.62
N VAL A 85 0.58 -0.04 4.52
CA VAL A 85 1.61 0.16 3.49
C VAL A 85 1.42 1.49 2.75
N TRP A 86 0.19 1.89 2.40
CA TRP A 86 0.00 3.18 1.72
C TRP A 86 0.23 4.36 2.67
N MET A 87 -0.18 4.26 3.94
CA MET A 87 0.11 5.26 4.98
C MET A 87 1.62 5.38 5.27
N TYR A 88 2.37 4.29 5.17
CA TYR A 88 3.83 4.35 5.27
C TYR A 88 4.45 5.07 4.07
N CYS A 89 3.91 4.86 2.87
CA CYS A 89 4.33 5.58 1.67
C CYS A 89 3.98 7.08 1.77
N ASP A 90 2.82 7.42 2.30
CA ASP A 90 2.40 8.80 2.60
C ASP A 90 3.40 9.49 3.55
N ARG A 91 3.77 8.83 4.66
CA ARG A 91 4.84 9.30 5.56
C ARG A 91 6.17 9.54 4.84
N ILE A 92 6.55 8.69 3.89
CA ILE A 92 7.76 8.87 3.09
C ILE A 92 7.64 10.11 2.20
N LEU A 93 6.48 10.34 1.60
CA LEU A 93 6.20 11.49 0.75
C LEU A 93 6.24 12.81 1.54
N ASP A 94 5.77 12.83 2.79
CA ASP A 94 5.92 14.00 3.65
C ASP A 94 7.38 14.42 3.81
N ILE A 95 8.30 13.46 3.92
CA ILE A 95 9.74 13.73 4.03
C ILE A 95 10.29 14.34 2.73
N PHE A 96 9.83 13.84 1.57
CA PHE A 96 10.14 14.47 0.28
C PHE A 96 9.58 15.89 0.20
N GLY A 97 8.33 16.11 0.62
CA GLY A 97 7.67 17.42 0.63
C GLY A 97 8.36 18.46 1.52
N ASN A 98 9.00 18.01 2.59
CA ASN A 98 9.82 18.86 3.47
C ASN A 98 11.22 19.16 2.92
N GLY A 99 11.59 18.64 1.75
CA GLY A 99 12.88 18.91 1.10
C GLY A 99 14.06 18.11 1.66
N ASN A 100 13.81 17.07 2.47
CA ASN A 100 14.86 16.26 3.09
C ASN A 100 15.47 15.20 2.14
N GLY A 101 14.99 15.10 0.89
CA GLY A 101 15.41 14.07 -0.06
C GLY A 101 14.92 12.67 0.32
N ALA A 102 15.54 11.64 -0.26
CA ALA A 102 15.13 10.25 -0.07
C ALA A 102 15.45 9.72 1.34
N PRO A 103 14.46 9.32 2.16
CA PRO A 103 14.67 8.76 3.50
C PRO A 103 15.13 7.29 3.47
N THR A 104 16.37 7.04 3.03
CA THR A 104 16.91 5.68 2.83
C THR A 104 16.84 4.79 4.09
N GLN A 105 16.90 5.39 5.29
CA GLN A 105 16.75 4.69 6.57
C GLN A 105 15.36 4.05 6.79
N LEU A 106 14.34 4.48 6.04
CA LEU A 106 12.98 3.93 6.11
C LEU A 106 12.76 2.77 5.13
N TYR A 107 13.67 2.52 4.20
CA TYR A 107 13.51 1.51 3.15
C TYR A 107 13.99 0.12 3.59
N ASN A 108 13.40 -0.37 4.67
CA ASN A 108 13.67 -1.72 5.16
C ASN A 108 12.52 -2.23 6.05
N ARG A 109 12.44 -3.56 6.16
CA ARG A 109 11.46 -4.26 6.99
C ARG A 109 11.42 -3.75 8.43
N LYS A 110 12.57 -3.60 9.09
CA LYS A 110 12.64 -3.22 10.51
C LYS A 110 12.01 -1.85 10.76
N ALA A 111 12.32 -0.86 9.92
CA ALA A 111 11.75 0.47 10.02
C ALA A 111 10.23 0.48 9.80
N PHE A 112 9.74 -0.36 8.90
CA PHE A 112 8.30 -0.52 8.71
C PHE A 112 7.64 -1.25 9.89
N GLU A 113 8.21 -2.35 10.38
CA GLU A 113 7.65 -3.11 11.53
C GLU A 113 7.51 -2.23 12.77
N THR A 114 8.55 -1.47 13.12
CA THR A 114 8.49 -0.53 14.26
C THR A 114 7.39 0.51 14.07
N TRP A 115 7.28 1.10 12.87
CA TRP A 115 6.21 2.06 12.61
C TRP A 115 4.82 1.41 12.60
N TRP A 116 4.70 0.19 12.06
CA TRP A 116 3.45 -0.55 11.98
C TRP A 116 2.89 -0.88 13.37
N GLU A 117 3.75 -1.23 14.32
CA GLU A 117 3.38 -1.45 15.72
C GLU A 117 2.76 -0.20 16.34
N ASP A 118 3.42 0.96 16.20
CA ASP A 118 2.92 2.25 16.68
C ASP A 118 1.61 2.64 16.00
N TYR A 119 1.53 2.47 14.67
CA TYR A 119 0.35 2.78 13.87
C TYR A 119 -0.85 1.93 14.31
N CYS A 120 -0.66 0.62 14.45
CA CYS A 120 -1.69 -0.29 14.94
C CYS A 120 -2.16 0.08 16.35
N ALA A 121 -1.24 0.45 17.25
CA ALA A 121 -1.60 0.86 18.60
C ALA A 121 -2.46 2.14 18.60
N ASN A 122 -2.17 3.09 17.71
CA ASN A 122 -2.97 4.30 17.56
C ASN A 122 -4.34 4.00 16.92
N GLU A 123 -4.41 3.24 15.83
CA GLU A 123 -5.67 2.93 15.16
C GLU A 123 -6.62 2.12 16.06
N LYS A 124 -6.11 1.18 16.85
CA LYS A 124 -6.89 0.44 17.87
C LYS A 124 -7.55 1.36 18.90
N ARG A 125 -6.95 2.52 19.21
CA ARG A 125 -7.49 3.49 20.17
C ARG A 125 -8.60 4.34 19.55
N ILE A 126 -8.52 4.60 18.25
CA ILE A 126 -9.42 5.52 17.54
C ILE A 126 -10.60 4.77 16.94
N ARG A 127 -10.36 3.59 16.35
CA ARG A 127 -11.36 2.82 15.61
C ARG A 127 -11.91 1.69 16.47
N LEU A 128 -13.23 1.70 16.64
CA LEU A 128 -13.97 0.77 17.48
C LEU A 128 -14.55 -0.42 16.69
N GLY A 129 -13.99 -0.76 15.53
CA GLY A 129 -14.52 -1.80 14.64
C GLY A 129 -14.85 -3.08 15.40
N THR A 130 -15.93 -3.74 15.01
CA THR A 130 -16.48 -4.92 15.72
C THR A 130 -16.61 -6.15 14.86
N GLY A 131 -16.26 -6.07 13.57
CA GLY A 131 -16.45 -7.13 12.58
C GLY A 131 -15.24 -8.05 12.33
N GLY A 132 -14.19 -8.02 13.15
CA GLY A 132 -13.04 -8.93 13.04
C GLY A 132 -12.11 -8.64 11.84
N GLU A 133 -11.27 -9.60 11.43
CA GLU A 133 -10.19 -9.38 10.43
C GLU A 133 -10.64 -8.80 9.07
N LYS A 134 -11.93 -8.93 8.70
CA LYS A 134 -12.48 -8.39 7.44
C LYS A 134 -13.08 -6.99 7.57
N ASP A 135 -13.28 -6.53 8.80
CA ASP A 135 -13.73 -5.16 9.08
C ASP A 135 -12.51 -4.24 9.04
N PRO A 136 -12.40 -3.33 8.05
CA PRO A 136 -11.24 -2.45 7.91
C PRO A 136 -11.02 -1.56 9.14
N ASP A 137 -12.05 -1.37 9.97
CA ASP A 137 -11.97 -0.57 11.18
C ASP A 137 -11.67 -1.39 12.44
N ASP A 138 -11.66 -2.74 12.37
CA ASP A 138 -11.31 -3.60 13.49
C ASP A 138 -9.81 -3.96 13.48
N TRP A 139 -9.01 -3.08 14.08
CA TRP A 139 -7.56 -3.24 14.17
C TRP A 139 -7.10 -4.18 15.28
N ARG A 140 -8.01 -4.66 16.16
CA ARG A 140 -7.66 -5.34 17.41
C ARG A 140 -7.00 -6.70 17.20
N ALA A 141 -7.40 -7.41 16.14
CA ALA A 141 -6.93 -8.76 15.81
C ALA A 141 -6.01 -8.81 14.59
N VAL A 142 -5.59 -7.67 14.05
CA VAL A 142 -4.77 -7.63 12.83
C VAL A 142 -3.36 -8.11 13.14
N ARG A 143 -3.00 -9.25 12.53
CA ARG A 143 -1.63 -9.80 12.54
C ARG A 143 -0.72 -8.98 11.64
N SER A 144 0.58 -9.04 11.92
CA SER A 144 1.58 -8.39 11.08
C SER A 144 1.48 -8.91 9.63
N PRO A 145 1.65 -8.06 8.61
CA PRO A 145 1.66 -8.51 7.22
C PRO A 145 2.80 -9.50 6.91
N TYR A 146 3.83 -9.59 7.77
CA TYR A 146 4.91 -10.58 7.65
C TYR A 146 4.58 -11.95 8.26
N GLU A 147 3.51 -12.06 9.05
CA GLU A 147 3.11 -13.28 9.77
C GLU A 147 1.99 -14.07 9.07
N MET A 148 1.52 -13.56 7.93
CA MET A 148 0.48 -14.19 7.11
C MET A 148 0.99 -15.41 6.33
#